data_AF-A0A7W1M133-F1
#
_entry.id   AF-A0A7W1M133-F1
#
_cell.length_a   1.000
_cell.length_b   1.000
_cell.length_c   1.000
_cell.angle_alpha   90.00
_cell.angle_beta   90.00
_cell.angle_gamma   90.00
#
_symmetry.space_group_name_H-M   'P 1'
#
loop_
_entity.id
_entity.type
_entity.pdbx_description
1 polymer ?
#
loop_
_entity_poly.entity_id
_entity_poly.type
_entity_poly.pdbx_seq_one_letter_code
_entity_poly.pdbx_strand_id
1 'polypeptide(L)'
;MCPSIDADDEVFDVIKKHAEPFVDTPNTVLRRLLGLDQPQSRSTATAEAGEPTRRAAPGSLLPESEYEIPILRFLAERGGRAPSREAVDAVGAALDSKLTELDKQALKSGDIRWENRAAFVRLRLVERGELMRGSPRGTWEISDRGRERLRSAT
;
A
#
# COMPACT_ATOMS: atom_id res chain seq x y z
N MET A 1 5.14 8.48 -18.85
CA MET A 1 6.58 8.80 -18.69
C MET A 1 6.71 10.30 -18.48
N CYS A 2 7.34 10.76 -17.40
CA CYS A 2 7.68 12.17 -17.22
C CYS A 2 9.07 12.40 -17.82
N PRO A 3 9.27 13.36 -18.74
CA PRO A 3 10.61 13.69 -19.22
C PRO A 3 11.45 14.27 -18.07
N SER A 4 12.69 13.79 -17.93
CA SER A 4 13.67 14.31 -16.97
C SER A 4 14.58 15.31 -17.67
N ILE A 5 14.84 16.45 -17.04
CA ILE A 5 15.78 17.48 -17.50
C ILE A 5 16.68 17.81 -16.32
N ASP A 6 17.99 17.78 -16.54
CA ASP A 6 18.98 18.10 -15.51
C ASP A 6 19.18 19.62 -15.41
N ALA A 7 19.27 20.13 -14.19
CA ALA A 7 19.58 21.54 -13.88
C ALA A 7 20.88 21.59 -13.08
N ASP A 8 21.73 22.58 -13.38
CA ASP A 8 22.96 22.82 -12.62
C ASP A 8 22.68 23.52 -11.28
N ASP A 9 23.73 23.64 -10.46
CA ASP A 9 23.65 24.19 -9.11
C ASP A 9 23.21 25.67 -9.11
N GLU A 10 23.63 26.45 -10.12
CA GLU A 10 23.27 27.87 -10.23
C GLU A 10 21.78 28.02 -10.53
N VAL A 11 21.24 27.22 -11.45
CA VAL A 11 19.81 27.18 -11.76
C VAL A 11 19.00 26.72 -10.55
N PHE A 12 19.48 25.71 -9.82
CA PHE A 12 18.81 25.22 -8.63
C PHE A 12 18.71 26.29 -7.52
N ASP A 13 19.77 27.05 -7.30
CA ASP A 13 19.79 28.14 -6.32
C ASP A 13 18.83 29.28 -6.68
N VAL A 14 18.71 29.60 -7.98
CA VAL A 14 17.72 30.57 -8.45
C VAL A 14 16.30 30.08 -8.20
N ILE A 15 16.00 28.80 -8.47
CA ILE A 15 14.69 28.21 -8.18
C ILE A 15 14.40 28.28 -6.67
N LYS A 16 15.37 27.91 -5.83
CA LYS A 16 15.23 27.91 -4.37
C LYS A 16 14.95 29.30 -3.79
N LYS A 17 15.58 30.36 -4.33
CA LYS A 17 15.36 31.75 -3.90
C LYS A 17 13.92 32.22 -4.14
N HIS A 18 13.24 31.66 -5.13
CA HIS A 18 11.87 32.02 -5.51
C HIS A 18 10.82 31.03 -4.97
N ALA A 19 11.20 30.06 -4.14
CA ALA A 19 10.31 29.04 -3.60
C ALA A 19 9.83 29.39 -2.19
N GLU A 20 8.54 29.20 -1.92
CA GLU A 20 8.01 29.16 -0.55
C GLU A 20 8.27 27.79 0.10
N PRO A 21 8.93 27.73 1.27
CA PRO A 21 9.23 26.46 1.93
C PRO A 21 7.95 25.66 2.20
N PHE A 22 7.98 24.36 1.86
CA PHE A 22 6.90 23.38 2.06
C PHE A 22 5.60 23.61 1.26
N VAL A 23 5.49 24.72 0.52
CA VAL A 23 4.34 25.00 -0.35
C VAL A 23 4.71 24.75 -1.81
N ASP A 24 5.89 25.21 -2.21
CA ASP A 24 6.33 25.16 -3.60
C ASP A 24 7.11 23.88 -3.95
N THR A 25 6.88 23.39 -5.16
CA THR A 25 7.71 22.36 -5.82
C THR A 25 8.59 23.03 -6.89
N PRO A 26 9.71 22.42 -7.31
CA PRO A 26 10.54 23.00 -8.38
C PRO A 26 9.75 23.33 -9.66
N ASN A 27 8.80 22.45 -10.04
CA ASN A 27 7.97 22.66 -11.22
C ASN A 27 6.98 23.83 -11.06
N THR A 28 6.38 24.04 -9.88
CA THR A 28 5.45 25.16 -9.66
C THR A 28 6.18 26.51 -9.71
N VAL A 29 7.39 26.59 -9.12
CA VAL A 29 8.23 27.79 -9.20
C VAL A 29 8.63 28.10 -10.64
N LEU A 30 9.04 27.08 -11.40
CA LEU A 30 9.40 27.24 -12.81
C LEU A 30 8.21 27.74 -13.65
N ARG A 31 7.00 27.20 -13.44
CA ARG A 31 5.81 27.66 -14.16
C ARG A 31 5.49 29.12 -13.87
N ARG A 32 5.62 29.55 -12.62
CA ARG A 32 5.47 30.96 -12.22
C ARG A 32 6.53 31.86 -12.85
N LEU A 33 7.81 31.47 -12.78
CA LEU A 33 8.93 32.24 -13.34
C LEU A 33 8.85 32.38 -14.86
N LEU A 34 8.37 31.34 -15.56
CA LEU A 34 8.21 31.34 -17.01
C LEU A 34 6.90 32.00 -17.47
N GLY A 35 6.10 32.56 -16.54
CA GLY A 35 4.83 33.22 -16.87
C GLY A 35 3.76 32.26 -17.42
N LEU A 36 3.89 30.96 -17.13
CA LEU A 36 2.98 29.90 -17.59
C LEU A 36 1.69 29.79 -16.74
N ASP A 37 1.49 30.73 -15.80
CA ASP A 37 0.34 30.82 -14.89
C ASP A 37 -0.82 31.68 -15.42
N GLN A 38 -0.87 31.96 -16.73
CA GLN A 38 -2.02 32.67 -17.31
C GLN A 38 -3.31 31.82 -17.27
N PRO A 39 -4.47 32.42 -16.93
CA PRO A 39 -5.76 31.71 -16.84
C PRO A 39 -6.41 31.46 -18.21
N GLN A 40 -5.62 31.23 -19.27
CA GLN A 40 -6.13 30.92 -20.60
C GLN A 40 -6.26 29.40 -20.74
N SER A 41 -7.52 28.96 -20.75
CA SER A 41 -7.98 27.57 -20.92
C SER A 41 -7.77 26.66 -19.71
N ARG A 42 -8.79 26.65 -18.84
CA ARG A 42 -9.13 25.51 -17.99
C ARG A 42 -9.42 24.30 -18.89
N SER A 43 -8.37 23.60 -19.29
CA SER A 43 -8.46 22.20 -19.65
C SER A 43 -8.04 21.39 -18.43
N THR A 44 -8.95 20.53 -18.00
CA THR A 44 -9.00 19.81 -16.74
C THR A 44 -7.81 18.89 -16.53
N ALA A 45 -6.89 19.30 -15.67
CA ALA A 45 -6.10 18.39 -14.85
C ALA A 45 -5.88 19.06 -13.50
N THR A 46 -6.99 19.41 -12.84
CA THR A 46 -6.98 19.64 -11.41
C THR A 46 -6.43 18.36 -10.80
N ALA A 47 -5.20 18.40 -10.30
CA ALA A 47 -4.80 17.48 -9.25
C ALA A 47 -5.83 17.69 -8.15
N GLU A 48 -6.82 16.81 -8.09
CA GLU A 48 -7.77 16.77 -7.00
C GLU A 48 -6.92 16.66 -5.74
N ALA A 49 -6.89 17.74 -4.96
CA ALA A 49 -6.59 17.67 -3.55
C ALA A 49 -7.64 16.70 -3.00
N GLY A 50 -7.26 15.41 -2.98
CA GLY A 50 -8.19 14.31 -2.83
C GLY A 50 -9.01 14.54 -1.58
N GLU A 51 -10.33 14.57 -1.76
CA GLU A 51 -11.27 14.58 -0.67
C GLU A 51 -10.80 13.55 0.38
N PRO A 52 -10.64 13.96 1.66
CA PRO A 52 -10.01 13.12 2.66
C PRO A 52 -10.71 11.77 2.62
N THR A 53 -9.95 10.72 2.33
CA THR A 53 -10.51 9.37 2.27
C THR A 53 -11.12 9.09 3.63
N ARG A 54 -12.45 9.11 3.69
CA ARG A 54 -13.15 8.74 4.92
C ARG A 54 -12.69 7.33 5.25
N ARG A 55 -12.02 7.20 6.40
CA ARG A 55 -11.64 5.89 6.93
C ARG A 55 -12.91 5.05 7.00
N ALA A 56 -12.80 3.77 6.65
CA ALA A 56 -13.91 2.86 6.85
C ALA A 56 -14.36 2.94 8.30
N ALA A 57 -15.67 2.85 8.54
CA ALA A 57 -16.19 2.92 9.89
C ALA A 57 -15.60 1.76 10.72
N PRO A 58 -15.32 1.96 12.01
CA PRO A 58 -14.89 0.87 12.88
C PRO A 58 -15.87 -0.31 12.80
N GLY A 59 -15.36 -1.52 12.58
CA GLY A 59 -16.18 -2.74 12.48
C GLY A 59 -16.87 -2.97 11.13
N SER A 60 -16.73 -2.08 10.14
CA SER A 60 -17.37 -2.27 8.82
C SER A 60 -16.57 -3.16 7.85
N LEU A 61 -15.41 -3.66 8.27
CA LEU A 61 -14.51 -4.50 7.49
C LEU A 61 -14.23 -5.77 8.28
N LEU A 62 -13.94 -6.87 7.59
CA LEU A 62 -13.57 -8.14 8.23
C LEU A 62 -12.35 -7.93 9.15
N PRO A 63 -12.41 -8.32 10.44
CA PRO A 63 -11.31 -8.10 11.37
C PRO A 63 -10.02 -8.78 10.92
N GLU A 64 -8.89 -8.13 11.17
CA GLU A 64 -7.57 -8.66 10.80
C GLU A 64 -7.26 -10.02 11.43
N SER A 65 -7.80 -10.30 12.62
CA SER A 65 -7.67 -11.60 13.31
C SER A 65 -8.21 -12.77 12.49
N GLU A 66 -9.21 -12.54 11.64
CA GLU A 66 -9.79 -13.58 10.76
C GLU A 66 -8.82 -14.02 9.66
N TYR A 67 -7.85 -13.19 9.30
CA TYR A 67 -6.86 -13.49 8.26
C TYR A 67 -5.66 -14.28 8.78
N GLU A 68 -5.36 -14.18 10.08
CA GLU A 68 -4.11 -14.68 10.67
C GLU A 68 -3.99 -16.20 10.54
N ILE A 69 -5.00 -16.96 10.96
CA ILE A 69 -4.98 -18.43 10.90
C ILE A 69 -4.99 -18.95 9.45
N PRO A 70 -5.83 -18.44 8.53
CA PRO A 70 -5.75 -18.81 7.12
C PRO A 70 -4.38 -18.61 6.49
N ILE A 71 -3.69 -17.49 6.75
CA ILE A 71 -2.34 -17.23 6.25
C ILE A 71 -1.35 -18.28 6.77
N LEU A 72 -1.35 -18.52 8.09
CA LEU A 72 -0.45 -19.48 8.72
C LEU A 72 -0.71 -20.90 8.21
N ARG A 73 -1.99 -21.29 8.10
CA ARG A 73 -2.41 -22.59 7.60
C ARG A 73 -1.94 -22.83 6.17
N PHE A 74 -2.22 -21.89 5.27
CA PHE A 74 -1.80 -21.99 3.88
C PHE A 74 -0.28 -22.16 3.74
N LEU A 75 0.50 -21.35 4.46
CA LEU A 75 1.96 -21.47 4.42
C LEU A 75 2.44 -22.82 4.97
N ALA A 76 1.85 -23.31 6.06
CA ALA A 76 2.21 -24.60 6.64
C ALA A 76 1.91 -25.77 5.69
N GLU A 77 0.76 -25.75 5.01
CA GLU A 77 0.35 -26.74 4.00
C GLU A 77 1.27 -26.73 2.76
N ARG A 78 1.81 -25.56 2.40
CA ARG A 78 2.79 -25.40 1.30
C ARG A 78 4.24 -25.69 1.71
N GLY A 79 4.45 -26.44 2.80
CA GLY A 79 5.79 -26.81 3.27
C GLY A 79 6.53 -25.66 3.98
N GLY A 80 5.85 -24.56 4.27
CA GLY A 80 6.33 -23.44 5.07
C GLY A 80 6.59 -22.15 4.31
N ARG A 81 6.60 -22.17 2.98
CA ARG A 81 6.89 -20.98 2.15
C ARG A 81 6.07 -20.97 0.88
N ALA A 82 5.67 -19.78 0.43
CA ALA A 82 4.92 -19.62 -0.81
C ALA A 82 5.09 -18.20 -1.39
N PRO A 83 4.86 -18.01 -2.70
CA PRO A 83 4.69 -16.69 -3.29
C PRO A 83 3.55 -15.92 -2.60
N SER A 84 3.81 -14.64 -2.29
CA SER A 84 2.86 -13.72 -1.66
C SER A 84 1.53 -13.64 -2.41
N ARG A 85 1.55 -13.56 -3.74
CA ARG A 85 0.34 -13.54 -4.57
C ARG A 85 -0.51 -14.78 -4.36
N GLU A 86 0.11 -15.95 -4.33
CA GLU A 86 -0.57 -17.22 -4.12
C GLU A 86 -1.15 -17.33 -2.70
N ALA A 87 -0.43 -16.82 -1.70
CA ALA A 87 -0.93 -16.75 -0.32
C ALA A 87 -2.14 -15.83 -0.20
N VAL A 88 -2.11 -14.66 -0.85
CA VAL A 88 -3.25 -13.72 -0.87
C VAL A 88 -4.44 -14.35 -1.58
N ASP A 89 -4.26 -14.95 -2.76
CA ASP A 89 -5.34 -15.62 -3.51
C ASP A 89 -6.00 -16.73 -2.67
N ALA A 90 -5.20 -17.60 -2.03
CA ALA A 90 -5.70 -18.70 -1.23
C ALA A 90 -6.44 -18.23 0.03
N VAL A 91 -5.93 -17.19 0.69
CA VAL A 91 -6.59 -16.57 1.86
C VAL A 91 -7.88 -15.88 1.45
N GLY A 92 -7.92 -15.22 0.29
CA GLY A 92 -9.13 -14.65 -0.28
C GLY A 92 -10.21 -15.70 -0.50
N ALA A 93 -9.86 -16.82 -1.13
CA ALA A 93 -10.76 -17.95 -1.32
C ALA A 93 -11.26 -18.54 0.02
N ALA A 94 -10.37 -18.68 1.01
CA ALA A 94 -10.73 -19.19 2.33
C ALA A 94 -11.66 -18.26 3.13
N LEU A 95 -11.61 -16.95 2.84
CA LEU A 95 -12.40 -15.92 3.51
C LEU A 95 -13.59 -15.41 2.71
N ASP A 96 -13.82 -15.90 1.48
CA ASP A 96 -14.79 -15.31 0.55
C ASP A 96 -16.21 -15.18 1.13
N SER A 97 -16.62 -16.15 1.95
CA SER A 97 -17.92 -16.16 2.66
C SER A 97 -18.00 -15.19 3.84
N LYS A 98 -16.87 -14.71 4.35
CA LYS A 98 -16.76 -13.77 5.47
C LYS A 98 -16.47 -12.34 5.02
N LEU A 99 -15.85 -12.16 3.85
CA LEU A 99 -15.55 -10.85 3.30
C LEU A 99 -16.84 -10.07 3.04
N THR A 100 -16.89 -8.84 3.55
CA THR A 100 -18.02 -7.94 3.28
C THR A 100 -17.92 -7.34 1.88
N GLU A 101 -19.02 -6.78 1.38
CA GLU A 101 -19.00 -6.02 0.12
C GLU A 101 -17.99 -4.87 0.16
N LEU A 102 -17.79 -4.24 1.34
CA LEU A 102 -16.80 -3.19 1.50
C LEU A 102 -15.37 -3.72 1.40
N ASP A 103 -15.10 -4.93 1.92
CA ASP A 103 -13.78 -5.57 1.82
C ASP A 103 -13.39 -5.86 0.35
N LYS A 104 -14.37 -6.11 -0.52
CA LYS A 104 -14.17 -6.42 -1.94
C LYS A 104 -14.02 -5.18 -2.82
N GLN A 105 -14.18 -3.97 -2.28
CA GLN A 105 -14.03 -2.72 -3.05
C GLN A 105 -12.56 -2.36 -3.30
N ALA A 106 -12.32 -1.73 -4.44
CA ALA A 106 -11.02 -1.13 -4.76
C ALA A 106 -10.77 0.14 -3.93
N LEU A 107 -9.50 0.36 -3.58
CA LEU A 107 -8.98 1.61 -3.05
C LEU A 107 -8.68 2.59 -4.19
N LYS A 108 -8.47 3.87 -3.86
CA LYS A 108 -7.99 4.88 -4.82
C LYS A 108 -6.64 4.48 -5.47
N SER A 109 -5.84 3.63 -4.82
CA SER A 109 -4.60 3.08 -5.37
C SER A 109 -4.82 2.01 -6.45
N GLY A 110 -6.03 1.48 -6.59
CA GLY A 110 -6.34 0.35 -7.47
C GLY A 110 -6.30 -1.02 -6.77
N ASP A 111 -5.69 -1.10 -5.58
CA ASP A 111 -5.66 -2.35 -4.80
C ASP A 111 -7.04 -2.68 -4.21
N ILE A 112 -7.37 -3.96 -4.13
CA ILE A 112 -8.57 -4.39 -3.41
C ILE A 112 -8.31 -4.30 -1.89
N ARG A 113 -9.29 -3.76 -1.14
CA ARG A 113 -9.16 -3.50 0.31
C ARG A 113 -8.72 -4.74 1.09
N TRP A 114 -9.32 -5.90 0.84
CA TRP A 114 -8.97 -7.13 1.57
C TRP A 114 -7.57 -7.64 1.24
N GLU A 115 -7.09 -7.48 0.01
CA GLU A 115 -5.72 -7.87 -0.39
C GLU A 115 -4.70 -6.99 0.31
N ASN A 116 -4.94 -5.68 0.31
CA ASN A 116 -4.10 -4.72 1.03
C ASN A 116 -4.10 -5.01 2.55
N ARG A 117 -5.25 -5.38 3.11
CA ARG A 117 -5.38 -5.82 4.51
C ARG A 117 -4.60 -7.10 4.78
N ALA A 118 -4.60 -8.08 3.87
CA ALA A 118 -3.80 -9.31 4.02
C ALA A 118 -2.29 -9.00 4.08
N ALA A 119 -1.81 -8.02 3.29
CA ALA A 119 -0.43 -7.56 3.37
C ALA A 119 -0.09 -6.91 4.73
N PHE A 120 -1.01 -6.13 5.31
CA PHE A 120 -0.87 -5.59 6.66
C PHE A 120 -0.87 -6.67 7.74
N VAL A 121 -1.74 -7.68 7.62
CA VAL A 121 -1.76 -8.82 8.54
C VAL A 121 -0.43 -9.55 8.48
N ARG A 122 0.12 -9.79 7.28
CA ARG A 122 1.46 -10.36 7.13
C ARG A 122 2.53 -9.53 7.84
N LEU A 123 2.49 -8.20 7.74
CA LEU A 123 3.42 -7.33 8.47
C LEU A 123 3.33 -7.58 9.99
N ARG A 124 2.12 -7.60 10.55
CA ARG A 124 1.90 -7.87 12.00
C ARG A 124 2.35 -9.27 12.41
N LEU A 125 2.15 -10.28 11.56
CA LEU A 125 2.65 -11.63 11.81
C LEU A 125 4.19 -11.67 11.83
N VAL A 126 4.85 -10.92 10.95
CA VAL A 126 6.32 -10.77 10.97
C VAL A 126 6.80 -10.06 12.23
N GLU A 127 6.12 -8.99 12.65
CA GLU A 127 6.45 -8.27 13.88
C GLU A 127 6.31 -9.14 15.13
N ARG A 128 5.29 -10.01 15.17
CA ARG A 128 5.10 -11.02 16.21
C ARG A 128 6.03 -12.23 16.10
N GLY A 129 6.88 -12.26 15.07
CA GLY A 129 7.82 -13.35 14.81
C GLY A 129 7.15 -14.65 14.37
N GLU A 130 5.93 -14.60 13.84
CA GLU A 130 5.16 -15.76 13.36
C GLU A 130 5.43 -16.04 11.87
N LEU A 131 5.72 -15.00 11.09
CA LEU A 131 6.28 -15.10 9.74
C LEU A 131 7.73 -14.61 9.74
N MET A 132 8.54 -15.12 8.81
CA MET A 132 9.94 -14.75 8.67
C MET A 132 10.09 -13.32 8.12
N ARG A 133 10.93 -12.51 8.79
CA ARG A 133 11.26 -11.14 8.34
C ARG A 133 12.13 -11.14 7.09
N GLY A 134 13.09 -12.07 7.02
CA GLY A 134 14.14 -12.14 6.00
C GLY A 134 13.80 -12.93 4.75
N SER A 135 12.52 -13.24 4.49
CA SER A 135 12.14 -13.98 3.28
C SER A 135 12.47 -13.19 2.01
N PRO A 136 12.82 -13.87 0.90
CA PRO A 136 13.03 -13.24 -0.39
C PRO A 136 11.83 -12.37 -0.80
N ARG A 137 12.09 -11.29 -1.56
CA ARG A 137 11.03 -10.42 -2.08
C ARG A 137 9.97 -11.24 -2.81
N GLY A 138 8.70 -10.95 -2.51
CA GLY A 138 7.55 -11.66 -3.09
C GLY A 138 7.30 -13.05 -2.50
N THR A 139 8.07 -13.52 -1.52
CA THR A 139 7.86 -14.81 -0.83
C THR A 139 7.46 -14.56 0.62
N TRP A 140 6.48 -15.31 1.11
CA TRP A 140 6.12 -15.38 2.52
C TRP A 140 6.54 -16.74 3.07
N GLU A 141 6.96 -16.76 4.33
CA GLU A 141 7.46 -17.97 4.99
C GLU A 141 7.03 -17.96 6.46
N ILE A 142 6.51 -19.08 6.92
CA ILE A 142 6.10 -19.28 8.30
C ILE A 142 7.32 -19.64 9.15
N SER A 143 7.41 -19.03 10.33
CA SER A 143 8.41 -19.40 11.34
C SER A 143 7.94 -20.58 12.19
N ASP A 144 8.83 -21.11 13.03
CA ASP A 144 8.46 -22.13 14.03
C ASP A 144 7.39 -21.64 15.02
N ARG A 145 7.48 -20.38 15.44
CA ARG A 145 6.47 -19.73 16.30
C ARG A 145 5.11 -19.64 15.60
N GLY A 146 5.10 -19.35 14.31
CA GLY A 146 3.87 -19.35 13.51
C GLY A 146 3.25 -20.75 13.42
N ARG A 147 4.07 -21.80 13.26
CA ARG A 147 3.61 -23.20 13.28
C ARG A 147 3.07 -23.60 14.65
N GLU A 148 3.71 -23.16 15.73
CA GLU A 148 3.23 -23.39 17.09
C GLU A 148 1.87 -22.74 17.33
N ARG A 149 1.72 -21.47 16.94
CA ARG A 149 0.44 -20.78 17.00
C ARG A 149 -0.65 -21.50 16.23
N LEU A 150 -0.34 -21.99 15.03
CA LEU A 150 -1.30 -22.75 14.22
C LEU A 150 -1.74 -24.05 14.92
N ARG A 151 -0.82 -24.76 15.59
CA ARG A 151 -1.14 -25.96 16.39
C ARG A 151 -2.02 -25.64 17.59
N SER A 152 -1.81 -24.50 18.25
CA SER A 152 -2.63 -24.07 19.39
C SER A 152 -4.01 -23.54 19.00
N ALA A 153 -4.21 -23.18 17.72
CA ALA A 153 -5.46 -22.66 17.18
C ALA A 153 -6.32 -23.73 16.47
N THR A 154 -5.82 -24.97 16.36
CA THR A 154 -6.52 -26.13 15.80
C THR A 154 -7.02 -27.01 16.94
#